data_AF-A0AA88X3F4-F1
#
_entry.id   AF-A0AA88X3F4-F1
#
_cell.length_a   1.000
_cell.length_b   1.000
_cell.length_c   1.000
_cell.angle_alpha   90.00
_cell.angle_beta   90.00
_cell.angle_gamma   90.00
#
_symmetry.space_group_name_H-M   'P 1'
#
loop_
_entity.id
_entity.type
_entity.pdbx_description
1 polymer ?
#
loop_
_entity_poly.entity_id
_entity_poly.type
_entity_poly.pdbx_seq_one_letter_code
_entity_poly.pdbx_strand_id
1 'polypeptide(L)'
;MDFSGSSCTLSPSEQQKLIHKLEIFKIQGTDKHGCHVLCITGKLFPARLVGAEALKKYLTEEEFPRLGETPFSVVYLNAGVKARENFPGILAVRSVYEAIPVNVKDHLKAVYYVHPGLLARLFLATFGRFLFGRGLYSKLKYVNRLGFLWNHVCRKEVEIPEYVYEHDEELEHPRPGIEYALESDHPRSAVDSPVSMYSLRCIA
;
A
#
# COMPACT_ATOMS: atom_id res chain seq x y z
N MET A 1 11.49 -28.61 9.55
CA MET A 1 11.30 -27.50 10.51
C MET A 1 10.02 -26.83 10.10
N ASP A 2 8.93 -27.26 10.72
CA ASP A 2 7.59 -26.96 10.27
C ASP A 2 7.18 -25.60 10.83
N PHE A 3 6.96 -24.63 9.94
CA PHE A 3 6.39 -23.35 10.30
C PHE A 3 4.92 -23.56 10.64
N SER A 4 4.66 -23.78 11.93
CA SER A 4 3.33 -23.73 12.53
C SER A 4 2.71 -22.36 12.21
N GLY A 5 1.84 -22.34 11.21
CA GLY A 5 1.02 -21.19 10.87
C GLY A 5 0.14 -20.85 12.07
N SER A 6 0.10 -19.57 12.43
CA SER A 6 -0.82 -19.04 13.44
C SER A 6 -2.23 -19.53 13.11
N SER A 7 -2.80 -20.35 13.99
CA SER A 7 -4.15 -20.86 13.84
C SER A 7 -5.11 -19.67 13.86
N CYS A 8 -5.79 -19.44 12.74
CA CYS A 8 -6.86 -18.46 12.67
C CYS A 8 -7.97 -18.95 13.60
N THR A 9 -8.17 -18.29 14.74
CA THR A 9 -9.09 -18.75 15.80
C THR A 9 -10.57 -18.59 15.44
N LEU A 10 -10.87 -17.84 14.37
CA LEU A 10 -12.23 -17.60 13.90
C LEU A 10 -12.65 -18.62 12.86
N SER A 11 -13.91 -19.05 12.92
CA SER A 11 -14.51 -19.88 11.88
C SER A 11 -14.58 -19.13 10.54
N PRO A 12 -14.64 -19.83 9.39
CA PRO A 12 -14.68 -19.17 8.08
C PRO A 12 -15.81 -18.14 7.90
N SER A 13 -16.98 -18.39 8.51
CA SER A 13 -18.12 -17.48 8.45
C SER A 13 -17.92 -16.21 9.30
N GLU A 14 -17.25 -16.33 10.45
CA GLU A 14 -16.87 -15.18 11.27
C GLU A 14 -15.82 -14.32 10.57
N GLN A 15 -14.87 -14.94 9.88
CA GLN A 15 -13.88 -14.21 9.06
C GLN A 15 -14.57 -13.40 7.96
N GLN A 16 -15.53 -13.98 7.24
CA GLN A 16 -16.31 -13.27 6.22
C GLN A 16 -17.11 -12.10 6.81
N LYS A 17 -17.79 -12.32 7.96
CA LYS A 17 -18.50 -11.25 8.67
C LYS A 17 -17.58 -10.11 9.08
N LEU A 18 -16.35 -10.43 9.50
CA LEU A 18 -15.36 -9.42 9.87
C LEU A 18 -14.89 -8.61 8.65
N ILE A 19 -14.60 -9.27 7.52
CA ILE A 19 -14.25 -8.58 6.26
C ILE A 19 -15.35 -7.60 5.85
N HIS A 20 -16.60 -8.06 5.87
CA HIS A 20 -17.75 -7.25 5.51
C HIS A 20 -17.94 -6.06 6.46
N LYS A 21 -17.90 -6.30 7.78
CA LYS A 21 -18.08 -5.28 8.81
C LYS A 21 -17.03 -4.16 8.75
N LEU A 22 -15.80 -4.50 8.38
CA LEU A 22 -14.70 -3.54 8.27
C LEU A 22 -14.74 -2.74 6.95
N GLU A 23 -15.68 -3.07 6.06
CA GLU A 23 -15.88 -2.41 4.77
C GLU A 23 -14.57 -2.23 3.98
N ILE A 24 -13.73 -3.29 3.98
CA ILE A 24 -12.41 -3.28 3.34
C ILE A 24 -12.55 -3.06 1.83
N PHE A 25 -13.63 -3.59 1.25
CA PHE A 25 -13.98 -3.53 -0.16
C PHE A 25 -15.22 -2.66 -0.32
N LYS A 26 -15.09 -1.55 -1.07
CA LYS A 26 -16.20 -0.65 -1.39
C LYS A 26 -16.25 -0.40 -2.89
N ILE A 27 -17.36 -0.76 -3.54
CA ILE A 27 -17.63 -0.37 -4.92
C ILE A 27 -18.28 1.00 -4.87
N GLN A 28 -17.59 2.02 -5.38
CA GLN A 28 -18.03 3.41 -5.26
C GLN A 28 -17.60 4.24 -6.48
N GLY A 29 -18.56 4.96 -7.06
CA GLY A 29 -18.30 5.88 -8.16
C GLY A 29 -17.73 5.25 -9.43
N THR A 30 -17.20 6.12 -10.27
CA THR A 30 -16.62 5.76 -11.57
C THR A 30 -15.25 6.39 -11.78
N ASP A 31 -14.46 5.76 -12.66
CA ASP A 31 -13.27 6.37 -13.20
C ASP A 31 -13.61 7.29 -14.40
N LYS A 32 -12.62 8.05 -14.89
CA LYS A 32 -12.85 8.99 -16.01
C LYS A 32 -13.21 8.32 -17.34
N HIS A 33 -13.12 6.99 -17.42
CA HIS A 33 -13.55 6.20 -18.57
C HIS A 33 -14.93 5.56 -18.35
N GLY A 34 -15.62 5.90 -17.25
CA GLY A 34 -16.92 5.36 -16.90
C GLY A 34 -16.88 3.95 -16.31
N CYS A 35 -15.70 3.44 -15.94
CA CYS A 35 -15.59 2.12 -15.30
C CYS A 35 -15.88 2.24 -13.80
N HIS A 36 -16.58 1.27 -13.21
CA HIS A 36 -16.82 1.25 -11.77
C HIS A 36 -15.49 1.19 -10.99
N VAL A 37 -15.43 1.82 -9.80
CA VAL A 37 -14.24 1.79 -8.96
C VAL A 37 -14.44 0.90 -7.74
N LEU A 38 -13.64 -0.16 -7.64
CA LEU A 38 -13.49 -0.95 -6.41
C LEU A 38 -12.38 -0.33 -5.56
N CYS A 39 -12.73 0.29 -4.44
CA CYS A 39 -11.81 0.80 -3.45
C CYS A 39 -11.46 -0.30 -2.43
N ILE A 40 -10.17 -0.50 -2.18
CA ILE A 40 -9.63 -1.47 -1.23
C ILE A 40 -8.81 -0.73 -0.18
N THR A 41 -9.25 -0.78 1.07
CA THR A 41 -8.61 -0.07 2.19
C THR A 41 -7.65 -0.99 2.94
N GLY A 42 -6.36 -0.96 2.58
CA GLY A 42 -5.37 -1.91 3.10
C GLY A 42 -5.18 -1.84 4.62
N LYS A 43 -5.23 -0.64 5.22
CA LYS A 43 -5.04 -0.44 6.68
C LYS A 43 -6.05 -1.23 7.53
N LEU A 44 -7.26 -1.45 6.99
CA LEU A 44 -8.36 -2.10 7.70
C LEU A 44 -8.30 -3.63 7.63
N PHE A 45 -7.40 -4.22 6.85
CA PHE A 45 -7.38 -5.66 6.67
C PHE A 45 -6.83 -6.38 7.92
N PRO A 46 -7.58 -7.27 8.57
CA PRO A 46 -7.18 -7.91 9.82
C PRO A 46 -6.33 -9.17 9.55
N ALA A 47 -5.07 -9.01 9.12
CA ALA A 47 -4.25 -10.11 8.61
C ALA A 47 -3.97 -11.26 9.59
N ARG A 48 -4.15 -11.03 10.90
CA ARG A 48 -4.03 -12.07 11.94
C ARG A 48 -5.28 -12.92 12.10
N LEU A 49 -6.42 -12.41 11.65
CA LEU A 49 -7.75 -13.00 11.88
C LEU A 49 -8.41 -13.48 10.59
N VAL A 50 -7.86 -13.12 9.43
CA VAL A 50 -8.41 -13.48 8.13
C VAL A 50 -7.33 -14.13 7.28
N GLY A 51 -7.55 -15.40 6.95
CA GLY A 51 -6.66 -16.16 6.07
C GLY A 51 -6.93 -15.89 4.59
N ALA A 52 -6.00 -16.30 3.74
CA ALA A 52 -6.11 -16.20 2.27
C ALA A 52 -7.36 -16.89 1.73
N GLU A 53 -7.72 -18.04 2.28
CA GLU A 53 -8.88 -18.82 1.85
C GLU A 53 -10.21 -18.12 2.14
N ALA A 54 -10.38 -17.53 3.32
CA ALA A 54 -11.58 -16.77 3.67
C ALA A 54 -11.70 -15.50 2.82
N LEU A 55 -10.58 -14.81 2.59
CA LEU A 55 -10.54 -13.63 1.72
C LEU A 55 -10.92 -13.99 0.27
N LYS A 56 -10.32 -15.05 -0.28
CA LYS A 56 -10.63 -15.57 -1.61
C LYS A 56 -12.11 -15.92 -1.73
N LYS A 57 -12.66 -16.62 -0.74
CA LYS A 57 -14.07 -17.00 -0.73
C LYS A 57 -14.98 -15.77 -0.70
N TYR A 58 -14.72 -14.81 0.19
CA TYR A 58 -15.48 -13.56 0.28
C TYR A 58 -15.48 -12.79 -1.05
N LEU A 59 -14.32 -12.61 -1.68
CA LEU A 59 -14.23 -11.88 -2.94
C LEU A 59 -15.01 -12.56 -4.07
N THR A 60 -14.94 -13.88 -4.15
CA THR A 60 -15.64 -14.66 -5.19
C THR A 60 -17.16 -14.69 -4.98
N GLU A 61 -17.62 -14.74 -3.73
CA GLU A 61 -19.05 -14.85 -3.41
C GLU A 61 -19.76 -13.49 -3.34
N GLU A 62 -19.08 -12.45 -2.87
CA GLU A 62 -19.70 -11.15 -2.57
C GLU A 62 -19.29 -10.06 -3.56
N GLU A 63 -17.99 -9.83 -3.78
CA GLU A 63 -17.53 -8.65 -4.51
C GLU A 63 -17.50 -8.85 -6.04
N PHE A 64 -16.99 -9.99 -6.53
CA PHE A 64 -16.88 -10.24 -7.96
C PHE A 64 -18.23 -10.35 -8.68
N PRO A 65 -19.28 -10.99 -8.11
CA PRO A 65 -20.59 -11.00 -8.72
C PRO A 65 -21.21 -9.60 -8.84
N ARG A 66 -20.91 -8.70 -7.89
CA ARG A 66 -21.38 -7.30 -7.91
C ARG A 66 -20.68 -6.45 -8.96
N LEU A 67 -19.42 -6.76 -9.28
CA LEU A 67 -18.69 -6.14 -10.39
C LEU A 67 -19.18 -6.67 -11.75
N GLY A 68 -19.74 -7.89 -11.76
CA GLY A 68 -20.44 -8.46 -12.89
C GLY A 68 -19.60 -8.52 -14.17
N GLU A 69 -20.28 -8.35 -15.30
CA GLU A 69 -19.65 -8.29 -16.63
C GLU A 69 -19.18 -6.87 -17.01
N THR A 70 -19.15 -5.95 -16.05
CA THR A 70 -18.85 -4.55 -16.34
C THR A 70 -17.36 -4.23 -16.18
N PRO A 71 -16.77 -3.40 -17.06
CA PRO A 71 -15.44 -2.86 -16.86
C PRO A 71 -15.29 -2.13 -15.52
N PHE A 72 -14.22 -2.43 -14.79
CA PHE A 72 -13.95 -1.78 -13.51
C PHE A 72 -12.46 -1.50 -13.31
N SER A 73 -12.17 -0.57 -12.41
CA SER A 73 -10.84 -0.20 -11.96
C SER A 73 -10.73 -0.44 -10.46
N VAL A 74 -9.53 -0.76 -9.97
CA VAL A 74 -9.27 -0.97 -8.54
C VAL A 74 -8.43 0.19 -8.02
N VAL A 75 -8.79 0.73 -6.87
CA VAL A 75 -8.00 1.69 -6.10
C VAL A 75 -7.57 1.02 -4.81
N TYR A 76 -6.29 0.70 -4.67
CA TYR A 76 -5.72 0.11 -3.46
C TYR A 76 -5.05 1.19 -2.63
N LEU A 77 -5.62 1.48 -1.45
CA LEU A 77 -5.13 2.47 -0.52
C LEU A 77 -4.14 1.83 0.45
N ASN A 78 -2.86 2.15 0.28
CA ASN A 78 -1.78 1.59 1.09
C ASN A 78 -1.33 2.48 2.25
N ALA A 79 -1.91 3.66 2.41
CA ALA A 79 -1.63 4.53 3.56
C ALA A 79 -1.85 3.76 4.87
N GLY A 80 -0.87 3.81 5.79
CA GLY A 80 -0.93 3.11 7.07
C GLY A 80 -0.88 1.58 7.01
N VAL A 81 -0.58 0.98 5.85
CA VAL A 81 -0.37 -0.48 5.74
C VAL A 81 0.97 -0.85 6.37
N LYS A 82 0.92 -1.77 7.33
CA LYS A 82 2.07 -2.35 8.02
C LYS A 82 2.10 -3.84 7.71
N ALA A 83 3.16 -4.29 7.06
CA ALA A 83 3.28 -5.64 6.53
C ALA A 83 3.04 -6.77 7.56
N ARG A 84 3.32 -6.54 8.85
CA ARG A 84 3.17 -7.51 9.94
C ARG A 84 1.79 -7.50 10.62
N GLU A 85 0.99 -6.47 10.37
CA GLU A 85 -0.26 -6.24 11.10
C GLU A 85 -1.46 -6.42 10.18
N ASN A 86 -1.44 -5.77 9.01
CA ASN A 86 -2.61 -5.64 8.15
C ASN A 86 -2.38 -6.07 6.69
N PHE A 87 -1.25 -6.72 6.39
CA PHE A 87 -1.00 -7.28 5.06
C PHE A 87 -1.11 -8.81 5.09
N PRO A 88 -1.95 -9.45 4.24
CA PRO A 88 -2.12 -10.90 4.22
C PRO A 88 -0.88 -11.68 3.76
N GLY A 89 0.15 -10.99 3.28
CA GLY A 89 1.36 -11.60 2.72
C GLY A 89 1.25 -11.82 1.22
N ILE A 90 2.39 -11.87 0.54
CA ILE A 90 2.42 -11.89 -0.93
C ILE A 90 1.85 -13.18 -1.53
N LEU A 91 2.05 -14.32 -0.89
CA LEU A 91 1.52 -15.60 -1.35
C LEU A 91 -0.01 -15.64 -1.27
N ALA A 92 -0.59 -15.02 -0.23
CA ALA A 92 -2.03 -14.89 -0.10
C ALA A 92 -2.61 -13.98 -1.19
N VAL A 93 -2.00 -12.81 -1.44
CA VAL A 93 -2.41 -11.90 -2.52
C VAL A 93 -2.32 -12.60 -3.88
N ARG A 94 -1.23 -13.34 -4.12
CA ARG A 94 -1.07 -14.15 -5.34
C ARG A 94 -2.16 -15.22 -5.47
N SER A 95 -2.44 -15.97 -4.41
CA SER A 95 -3.47 -17.01 -4.39
C SER A 95 -4.86 -16.45 -4.68
N VAL A 96 -5.20 -15.30 -4.08
CA VAL A 96 -6.45 -14.59 -4.37
C VAL A 96 -6.51 -14.19 -5.84
N TYR A 97 -5.44 -13.58 -6.38
CA TYR A 97 -5.38 -13.19 -7.79
C TYR A 97 -5.55 -14.39 -8.73
N GLU A 98 -4.86 -15.50 -8.47
CA GLU A 98 -4.95 -16.71 -9.28
C GLU A 98 -6.39 -17.25 -9.31
N ALA A 99 -7.11 -17.17 -8.19
CA ALA A 99 -8.49 -17.60 -8.06
C ALA A 99 -9.54 -16.69 -8.71
N ILE A 100 -9.20 -15.45 -9.08
CA ILE A 100 -10.15 -14.55 -9.75
C ILE A 100 -10.52 -15.18 -11.11
N PRO A 101 -11.84 -15.34 -11.41
CA PRO A 101 -12.30 -15.83 -12.70
C PRO A 101 -11.75 -15.02 -13.88
N VAL A 102 -11.50 -15.68 -15.02
CA VAL A 102 -10.88 -15.05 -16.20
C VAL A 102 -11.72 -13.88 -16.72
N ASN A 103 -13.04 -14.03 -16.78
CA ASN A 103 -13.97 -12.96 -17.17
C ASN A 103 -13.82 -11.70 -16.30
N VAL A 104 -13.66 -11.86 -14.98
CA VAL A 104 -13.45 -10.74 -14.05
C VAL A 104 -12.08 -10.09 -14.28
N LYS A 105 -11.03 -10.89 -14.53
CA LYS A 105 -9.68 -10.38 -14.86
C LYS A 105 -9.66 -9.57 -16.16
N ASP A 106 -10.48 -9.93 -17.15
CA ASP A 106 -10.57 -9.25 -18.44
C ASP A 106 -11.32 -7.92 -18.35
N HIS A 107 -12.27 -7.81 -17.43
CA HIS A 107 -13.00 -6.58 -17.14
C HIS A 107 -12.22 -5.59 -16.27
N LEU A 108 -11.25 -6.04 -15.49
CA LEU A 108 -10.33 -5.16 -14.77
C LEU A 108 -9.52 -4.30 -15.76
N LYS A 109 -9.64 -2.97 -15.71
CA LYS A 109 -8.97 -2.04 -16.64
C LYS A 109 -7.70 -1.43 -16.06
N ALA A 110 -7.71 -1.08 -14.77
CA ALA A 110 -6.55 -0.51 -14.09
C ALA A 110 -6.52 -0.89 -12.61
N VAL A 111 -5.31 -0.92 -12.03
CA VAL A 111 -5.10 -1.02 -10.59
C VAL A 111 -4.26 0.17 -10.15
N TYR A 112 -4.87 1.12 -9.46
CA TYR A 112 -4.19 2.27 -8.87
C TYR A 112 -3.67 1.89 -7.49
N TYR A 113 -2.37 1.69 -7.37
CA TYR A 113 -1.70 1.48 -6.09
C TYR A 113 -1.36 2.86 -5.51
N VAL A 114 -2.13 3.30 -4.53
CA VAL A 114 -2.03 4.62 -3.90
C VAL A 114 -1.10 4.56 -2.68
N HIS A 115 -0.15 5.50 -2.61
CA HIS A 115 0.95 5.57 -1.63
C HIS A 115 1.77 4.27 -1.50
N PRO A 116 2.33 3.74 -2.61
CA PRO A 116 3.21 2.59 -2.53
C PRO A 116 4.52 2.99 -1.86
N GLY A 117 4.89 2.27 -0.79
CA GLY A 117 6.20 2.43 -0.16
C GLY A 117 7.34 2.04 -1.10
N LEU A 118 8.54 2.59 -0.89
CA LEU A 118 9.70 2.35 -1.75
C LEU A 118 10.01 0.85 -1.93
N LEU A 119 9.97 0.09 -0.83
CA LEU A 119 10.19 -1.35 -0.85
C LEU A 119 9.10 -2.09 -1.64
N ALA A 120 7.84 -1.68 -1.53
CA ALA A 120 6.75 -2.28 -2.30
C ALA A 120 6.92 -2.00 -3.81
N ARG A 121 7.34 -0.79 -4.18
CA ARG A 121 7.65 -0.45 -5.59
C ARG A 121 8.79 -1.28 -6.13
N LEU A 122 9.89 -1.38 -5.39
CA LEU A 122 11.04 -2.18 -5.80
C LEU A 122 10.66 -3.66 -5.92
N PHE A 123 9.93 -4.18 -4.94
CA PHE A 123 9.45 -5.55 -4.95
C PHE A 123 8.55 -5.83 -6.17
N LEU A 124 7.57 -4.97 -6.45
CA LEU A 124 6.67 -5.15 -7.59
C LEU A 124 7.38 -4.93 -8.92
N ALA A 125 8.35 -4.01 -9.01
CA ALA A 125 9.18 -3.83 -10.19
C ALA A 125 9.98 -5.10 -10.53
N THR A 126 10.53 -5.77 -9.51
CA THR A 126 11.36 -6.98 -9.67
C THR A 126 10.52 -8.24 -9.86
N PHE A 127 9.50 -8.45 -9.03
CA PHE A 127 8.76 -9.72 -8.94
C PHE A 127 7.31 -9.63 -9.44
N GLY A 128 6.76 -8.44 -9.65
CA GLY A 128 5.33 -8.25 -9.97
C GLY A 128 4.91 -8.99 -11.24
N ARG A 129 5.74 -8.99 -12.28
CA ARG A 129 5.45 -9.73 -13.53
C ARG A 129 5.42 -11.26 -13.31
N PHE A 130 6.23 -11.79 -12.41
CA PHE A 130 6.25 -13.22 -12.10
C PHE A 130 5.05 -13.63 -11.23
N LEU A 131 4.68 -12.80 -10.26
CA LEU A 131 3.61 -13.10 -9.31
C LEU A 131 2.20 -12.89 -9.89
N PHE A 132 2.04 -11.87 -10.72
CA PHE A 132 0.73 -11.43 -11.22
C PHE A 132 0.56 -11.63 -12.73
N GLY A 133 1.60 -12.13 -13.40
CA GLY A 133 1.60 -12.25 -14.85
C GLY A 133 1.64 -10.90 -15.56
N ARG A 134 1.79 -10.96 -16.89
CA ARG A 134 1.95 -9.76 -17.72
C ARG A 134 0.68 -8.91 -17.81
N GLY A 135 -0.50 -9.55 -17.76
CA GLY A 135 -1.79 -8.90 -17.92
C GLY A 135 -2.21 -8.03 -16.74
N LEU A 136 -2.07 -8.51 -15.50
CA LEU A 136 -2.36 -7.67 -14.32
C LEU A 136 -1.25 -6.65 -14.09
N TYR A 137 0.02 -7.05 -14.22
CA TYR A 137 1.15 -6.15 -13.99
C TYR A 137 1.16 -4.95 -14.94
N SER A 138 0.73 -5.11 -16.21
CA SER A 138 0.61 -3.98 -17.14
C SER A 138 -0.51 -3.01 -16.80
N LYS A 139 -1.51 -3.44 -16.01
CA LYS A 139 -2.63 -2.62 -15.53
C LYS A 139 -2.30 -1.87 -14.23
N LEU A 140 -1.18 -2.20 -13.59
CA LEU A 140 -0.75 -1.61 -12.33
C LEU A 140 -0.18 -0.20 -12.54
N LYS A 141 -0.73 0.78 -11.84
CA LYS A 141 -0.32 2.19 -11.86
C LYS A 141 0.03 2.64 -10.46
N TYR A 142 1.25 3.11 -10.26
CA TYR A 142 1.70 3.66 -8.98
C TYR A 142 1.26 5.12 -8.84
N VAL A 143 0.55 5.43 -7.77
CA VAL A 143 0.01 6.76 -7.46
C VAL A 143 0.61 7.20 -6.14
N ASN A 144 1.65 8.03 -6.19
CA ASN A 144 2.34 8.48 -4.98
C ASN A 144 1.53 9.48 -4.16
N ARG A 145 0.59 10.18 -4.80
CA ARG A 145 -0.12 11.34 -4.24
C ARG A 145 -1.58 11.32 -4.65
N LEU A 146 -2.49 11.74 -3.77
CA LEU A 146 -3.93 11.72 -4.08
C LEU A 146 -4.27 12.68 -5.22
N GLY A 147 -3.55 13.78 -5.37
CA GLY A 147 -3.69 14.69 -6.52
C GLY A 147 -3.61 13.97 -7.88
N PHE A 148 -2.72 12.98 -8.02
CA PHE A 148 -2.60 12.19 -9.26
C PHE A 148 -3.70 11.13 -9.42
N LEU A 149 -4.31 10.69 -8.32
CA LEU A 149 -5.47 9.78 -8.37
C LEU A 149 -6.65 10.46 -9.06
N TRP A 150 -6.89 11.74 -8.76
CA TRP A 150 -7.97 12.54 -9.35
C TRP A 150 -7.84 12.81 -10.84
N ASN A 151 -6.65 12.56 -11.41
CA ASN A 151 -6.49 12.56 -12.86
C ASN A 151 -7.14 11.35 -13.53
N HIS A 152 -7.45 10.31 -12.77
CA HIS A 152 -7.94 9.03 -13.25
C HIS A 152 -9.36 8.69 -12.75
N VAL A 153 -9.73 9.12 -11.54
CA VAL A 153 -11.03 8.81 -10.93
C VAL A 153 -11.85 10.07 -10.60
N CYS A 154 -13.18 9.92 -10.56
CA CYS A 154 -14.10 11.01 -10.23
C CYS A 154 -14.07 11.31 -8.72
N ARG A 155 -13.37 12.39 -8.32
CA ARG A 155 -13.17 12.77 -6.91
C ARG A 155 -14.48 12.89 -6.10
N LYS A 156 -15.58 13.33 -6.72
CA LYS A 156 -16.87 13.49 -6.03
C LYS A 156 -17.61 12.17 -5.77
N GLU A 157 -17.23 11.11 -6.48
CA GLU A 157 -17.92 9.81 -6.42
C GLU A 157 -17.13 8.75 -5.65
N VAL A 158 -15.83 9.00 -5.41
CA VAL A 158 -14.94 8.08 -4.70
C VAL A 158 -14.60 8.68 -3.33
N GLU A 159 -15.14 8.07 -2.27
CA GLU A 159 -14.84 8.42 -0.89
C GLU A 159 -13.48 7.85 -0.44
N ILE A 160 -12.54 8.73 -0.07
CA ILE A 160 -11.24 8.32 0.47
C ILE A 160 -11.26 8.57 1.99
N PRO A 161 -10.86 7.59 2.82
CA PRO A 161 -10.81 7.78 4.27
C PRO A 161 -9.89 8.94 4.67
N GLU A 162 -10.28 9.70 5.70
CA GLU A 162 -9.57 10.90 6.17
C GLU A 162 -8.08 10.67 6.45
N TYR A 163 -7.74 9.56 7.10
CA TYR A 163 -6.35 9.22 7.42
C TYR A 163 -5.44 9.08 6.18
N VAL A 164 -6.00 8.86 5.00
CA VAL A 164 -5.23 8.78 3.74
C VAL A 164 -4.84 10.17 3.28
N TYR A 165 -5.70 11.17 3.50
CA TYR A 165 -5.38 12.58 3.24
C TYR A 165 -4.29 13.07 4.20
N GLU A 166 -4.41 12.76 5.49
CA GLU A 166 -3.35 13.06 6.48
C GLU A 166 -2.00 12.47 6.05
N HIS A 167 -2.00 11.23 5.57
CA HIS A 167 -0.79 10.59 5.07
C HIS A 167 -0.24 11.24 3.79
N ASP A 168 -1.09 11.71 2.87
CA ASP A 168 -0.67 12.44 1.67
C ASP A 168 0.00 13.78 2.04
N GLU A 169 -0.53 14.49 3.05
CA GLU A 169 0.03 15.73 3.58
C GLU A 169 1.40 15.53 4.25
N GLU A 170 1.56 14.45 5.03
CA GLU A 170 2.85 14.06 5.62
C GLU A 170 3.91 13.78 4.55
N LEU A 171 3.51 13.23 3.40
CA LEU A 171 4.40 12.99 2.25
C LEU A 171 4.71 14.28 1.46
N GLU A 172 3.80 15.26 1.46
CA GLU A 172 4.03 16.59 0.88
C GLU A 172 5.04 17.40 1.69
N HIS A 173 4.89 17.37 3.00
CA HIS A 173 5.68 18.13 3.94
C HIS A 173 6.32 17.16 4.94
N PRO A 174 7.38 16.43 4.53
CA PRO A 174 8.15 15.64 5.49
C PRO A 174 8.55 16.58 6.61
N ARG A 175 8.07 16.31 7.84
CA ARG A 175 8.31 17.18 8.99
C ARG A 175 9.80 17.54 9.03
N PRO A 176 10.21 18.81 8.89
CA PRO A 176 11.61 19.18 9.00
C PRO A 176 12.01 19.00 10.46
N GLY A 177 12.63 17.88 10.78
CA GLY A 177 12.81 17.54 12.17
C GLY A 177 13.76 16.39 12.44
N ILE A 178 15.03 16.49 11.99
CA ILE A 178 16.22 16.20 12.83
C ILE A 178 17.47 16.99 12.35
N GLU A 179 17.35 18.26 11.94
CA GLU A 179 18.56 19.07 11.60
C GLU A 179 18.82 20.23 12.58
N TYR A 180 17.88 20.55 13.48
CA TYR A 180 18.04 21.60 14.49
C TYR A 180 18.41 21.08 15.90
N ALA A 181 18.93 19.85 16.02
CA ALA A 181 19.42 19.30 17.29
C ALA A 181 20.95 19.17 17.36
N LEU A 182 21.69 19.75 16.40
CA LEU A 182 23.16 19.80 16.41
C LEU A 182 23.74 21.22 16.59
N GLU A 183 22.90 22.25 16.63
CA GLU A 183 23.32 23.61 16.99
C GLU A 183 22.80 23.97 18.38
N SER A 184 23.57 23.64 19.42
CA SER A 184 23.73 24.43 20.66
C SER A 184 24.54 23.64 21.69
N ASP A 185 25.84 23.46 21.43
CA ASP A 185 26.82 23.31 22.51
C ASP A 185 28.14 23.92 22.05
N HIS A 186 28.17 25.25 22.03
CA HIS A 186 29.42 26.00 22.12
C HIS A 186 29.45 26.68 23.49
N PRO A 187 30.14 26.10 24.49
CA PRO A 187 30.63 26.92 25.59
C PRO A 187 31.77 27.77 25.04
N ARG A 188 31.50 29.07 24.89
CA ARG A 188 32.56 30.08 24.84
C ARG A 188 33.33 30.03 26.17
N SER A 189 34.53 29.48 26.15
CA SER A 189 35.56 29.76 27.15
C SER A 189 36.85 30.13 26.44
N ALA A 190 37.13 31.42 26.41
CA ALA A 190 38.43 31.97 26.06
C ALA A 190 39.37 31.78 27.25
N VAL A 191 40.48 31.06 27.07
CA VAL A 191 41.74 31.27 27.80
C VAL A 191 42.89 30.95 26.85
N ASP A 192 43.79 31.93 26.71
CA ASP A 192 44.98 31.96 25.89
C ASP A 192 46.01 30.84 26.18
N SER A 193 46.63 30.28 25.14
CA SER A 193 48.10 30.41 24.97
C SER A 193 48.61 29.80 23.65
N PRO A 194 49.68 30.37 23.05
CA PRO A 194 50.12 30.04 21.70
C PRO A 194 51.30 29.05 21.67
N VAL A 195 51.58 28.58 20.44
CA VAL A 195 52.84 27.96 19.95
C VAL A 195 52.93 26.44 20.11
N SER A 196 52.89 25.71 18.98
CA SER A 196 54.15 25.26 18.36
C SER A 196 53.91 24.57 17.01
N MET A 197 54.52 25.15 15.97
CA MET A 197 54.62 24.63 14.61
C MET A 197 55.48 23.37 14.55
N TYR A 198 54.99 22.31 13.92
CA TYR A 198 55.82 21.38 13.13
C TYR A 198 54.99 20.93 11.93
N SER A 199 55.08 21.64 10.80
CA SER A 199 56.07 21.43 9.73
C SER A 199 55.69 20.25 8.82
N LEU A 200 54.92 20.57 7.78
CA LEU A 200 54.85 19.77 6.56
C LEU A 200 56.23 19.77 5.89
N ARG A 201 56.81 18.58 5.67
CA ARG A 201 57.85 18.39 4.66
C ARG A 201 57.47 17.24 3.73
N CYS A 202 57.69 17.54 2.46
CA CYS A 202 57.26 16.87 1.25
C CYS A 202 57.99 15.55 0.95
N ILE A 203 57.31 14.70 0.17
CA ILE A 203 57.73 13.96 -1.04
C ILE A 203 59.12 13.29 -1.04
N ALA A 204 59.13 11.97 -1.22
CA ALA A 204 59.75 11.27 -2.36
C ALA A 204 59.03 9.93 -2.59
#